data_AF-A0A442HZN4-F1
#
_entry.id   AF-A0A442HZN4-F1
#
_cell.length_a   1.000
_cell.length_b   1.000
_cell.length_c   1.000
_cell.angle_alpha   90.00
_cell.angle_beta   90.00
_cell.angle_gamma   90.00
#
_symmetry.space_group_name_H-M   'P 1'
#
loop_
_entity.id
_entity.type
_entity.pdbx_description
1 polymer ?
#
loop_
_entity_poly.entity_id
_entity_poly.type
_entity_poly.pdbx_seq_one_letter_code
_entity_poly.pdbx_strand_id
1 'polypeptide(L)' 'MTPMLAIIRNGEPHVLYGPGAKFAAEADGIITLRPVGDHAVSVRVPRRATTLRMQGGETLTLTVAAGDIIELV' A
#
# COMPACT_ATOMS: atom_id res chain seq x y z
N MET A 1 -0.91 -15.26 -9.62
CA MET A 1 0.12 -14.42 -8.98
C MET A 1 -0.22 -14.30 -7.50
N THR A 2 0.77 -14.34 -6.61
CA THR A 2 0.54 -14.25 -5.16
C THR A 2 0.37 -12.79 -4.73
N PRO A 3 -0.66 -12.46 -3.95
CA PRO A 3 -0.84 -11.11 -3.43
C PRO A 3 0.30 -10.75 -2.48
N MET A 4 0.81 -9.52 -2.57
CA MET A 4 1.92 -9.06 -1.73
C MET A 4 1.51 -7.98 -0.74
N LEU A 5 0.56 -7.11 -1.12
CA LEU A 5 0.08 -6.02 -0.28
C LEU A 5 -1.42 -5.87 -0.40
N ALA A 6 -2.10 -5.79 0.74
CA ALA A 6 -3.49 -5.35 0.84
C ALA A 6 -3.53 -3.87 1.25
N ILE A 7 -4.37 -3.12 0.57
CA ILE A 7 -4.66 -1.70 0.82
C ILE A 7 -6.13 -1.63 1.17
N ILE A 8 -6.44 -1.32 2.43
CA ILE A 8 -7.82 -1.22 2.91
C ILE A 8 -8.21 0.25 2.94
N ARG A 9 -9.26 0.60 2.22
CA ARG A 9 -9.86 1.94 2.20
C ARG A 9 -11.34 1.81 2.47
N ASN A 10 -11.85 2.50 3.49
CA ASN A 10 -13.28 2.44 3.87
C ASN A 10 -13.81 1.00 4.09
N GLY A 11 -12.95 0.07 4.52
CA GLY A 11 -13.29 -1.34 4.68
C GLY A 11 -13.19 -2.18 3.40
N GLU A 12 -12.95 -1.56 2.25
CA GLU A 12 -12.78 -2.23 0.97
C GLU A 12 -11.30 -2.60 0.74
N PRO A 13 -10.96 -3.89 0.59
CA PRO A 13 -9.60 -4.32 0.33
C PRO A 13 -9.27 -4.28 -1.18
N HIS A 14 -8.19 -3.59 -1.51
CA HIS A 14 -7.51 -3.65 -2.81
C HIS A 14 -6.20 -4.41 -2.65
N VAL A 15 -5.82 -5.21 -3.65
CA VAL A 15 -4.66 -6.10 -3.53
C VAL A 15 -3.69 -5.85 -4.67
N LEU A 16 -2.42 -5.67 -4.32
CA LEU A 16 -1.34 -5.50 -5.28
C LEU A 16 -0.52 -6.80 -5.39
N TYR A 17 -0.15 -7.11 -6.64
CA TYR A 17 0.54 -8.34 -7.02
C TYR A 17 1.87 -8.00 -7.70
N GLY A 18 2.98 -8.20 -6.97
CA GLY A 18 4.32 -8.02 -7.53
C GLY A 18 4.85 -6.58 -7.53
N PRO A 19 6.16 -6.40 -7.76
CA PRO A 19 6.78 -5.10 -7.97
C PRO A 19 6.19 -4.36 -9.17
N GLY A 20 6.12 -3.03 -9.08
CA GLY A 20 5.54 -2.13 -10.08
C GLY A 20 4.02 -2.05 -10.04
N ALA A 21 3.34 -2.87 -9.24
CA ALA A 21 1.90 -2.76 -9.03
C ALA A 21 1.56 -1.46 -8.30
N LYS A 22 0.49 -0.79 -8.73
CA LYS A 22 0.12 0.55 -8.27
C LYS A 22 -1.31 0.62 -7.78
N PHE A 23 -1.52 1.43 -6.75
CA PHE A 23 -2.82 1.88 -6.30
C PHE A 23 -2.86 3.41 -6.33
N ALA A 24 -3.83 3.99 -7.02
CA ALA A 24 -4.07 5.43 -7.02
C ALA A 24 -5.25 5.74 -6.10
N ALA A 25 -5.05 6.64 -5.14
CA ALA A 25 -6.12 7.12 -4.28
C ALA A 25 -7.08 8.00 -5.09
N GLU A 26 -8.35 7.62 -5.19
CA GLU A 26 -9.34 8.36 -5.97
C GLU A 26 -9.89 9.60 -5.24
N ALA A 27 -9.80 9.61 -3.91
CA ALA A 27 -10.16 10.77 -3.09
C ALA A 27 -9.32 10.80 -1.81
N ASP A 28 -9.33 11.96 -1.15
CA ASP A 28 -8.69 12.14 0.15
C ASP A 28 -9.23 11.14 1.18
N GLY A 29 -8.38 10.70 2.10
CA GLY A 29 -8.80 9.82 3.18
C GLY A 29 -7.68 9.10 3.88
N ILE A 30 -8.08 8.11 4.67
CA ILE A 30 -7.17 7.23 5.40
C ILE A 30 -7.22 5.85 4.75
N ILE A 31 -6.04 5.26 4.59
CA ILE A 31 -5.88 3.90 4.12
C ILE A 31 -4.99 3.11 5.06
N THR A 32 -5.13 1.80 5.00
CA THR A 32 -4.31 0.86 5.77
C THR A 32 -3.57 -0.06 4.81
N LEU A 33 -2.24 -0.08 4.91
CA LEU A 33 -1.36 -0.99 4.18
C LEU A 33 -1.05 -2.20 5.05
N ARG A 34 -1.18 -3.40 4.47
CA ARG A 34 -0.87 -4.66 5.15
C ARG A 34 -0.20 -5.65 4.19
N PRO A 35 1.07 -6.04 4.44
CA PRO A 35 1.71 -7.10 3.67
C PRO A 35 0.91 -8.40 3.82
N VAL A 36 0.78 -9.15 2.74
CA VAL A 36 -0.03 -10.38 2.71
C VAL A 36 0.88 -11.57 2.94
N GLY A 37 0.55 -12.41 3.94
CA GLY A 37 1.41 -13.50 4.38
C GLY A 37 2.72 -13.00 4.98
N ASP A 38 3.80 -13.76 4.80
CA ASP A 38 5.13 -13.46 5.36
C ASP A 38 6.01 -12.62 4.42
N HIS A 39 5.41 -11.95 3.42
CA HIS A 39 6.17 -11.16 2.46
C HIS A 39 6.67 -9.86 3.11
N ALA A 40 7.98 -9.63 3.03
CA ALA A 40 8.53 -8.29 3.17
C ALA A 40 8.21 -7.49 1.89
N VAL A 41 7.66 -6.29 2.04
CA VAL A 41 7.33 -5.40 0.93
C VAL A 41 7.97 -4.05 1.10
N SER A 42 8.35 -3.43 -0.01
CA SER A 42 8.75 -2.04 -0.05
C SER A 42 7.69 -1.27 -0.81
N VAL A 43 7.22 -0.16 -0.24
CA VAL A 43 6.22 0.70 -0.85
C VAL A 43 6.73 2.12 -0.98
N ARG A 44 6.58 2.70 -2.16
CA ARG A 44 6.79 4.13 -2.39
C ARG A 44 5.48 4.87 -2.18
N VAL A 45 5.53 5.92 -1.36
CA VAL A 45 4.40 6.82 -1.09
C VAL A 45 4.77 8.27 -1.40
N PRO A 46 3.90 9.04 -2.09
CA PRO A 46 4.32 10.27 -2.77
C PRO A 46 4.71 11.38 -1.79
N ARG A 47 3.92 11.54 -0.72
CA ARG A 47 4.11 12.62 0.26
C ARG A 47 5.31 12.45 1.19
N ARG A 48 5.97 11.29 1.18
CA ARG A 48 7.10 11.03 2.08
C ARG A 48 8.44 10.97 1.36
N ALA A 49 8.48 11.01 0.03
CA ALA A 49 9.69 10.82 -0.79
C ALA A 49 10.57 9.65 -0.32
N THR A 50 9.95 8.66 0.35
CA THR A 50 10.61 7.62 1.11
C THR A 50 9.97 6.31 0.74
N THR A 51 10.81 5.30 0.54
CA THR A 51 10.39 3.91 0.46
C THR A 51 10.23 3.38 1.88
N LEU A 52 9.05 2.87 2.21
CA LEU A 52 8.79 2.23 3.49
C LEU A 52 8.89 0.73 3.31
N ARG A 53 9.71 0.09 4.15
CA ARG A 53 9.83 -1.36 4.21
C ARG A 53 8.90 -1.88 5.31
N MET A 54 8.09 -2.86 4.96
CA MET A 54 7.14 -3.50 5.86
C MET A 54 7.33 -5.02 5.86
N GLN A 55 7.14 -5.66 7.00
CA GLN A 55 7.22 -7.11 7.17
C GLN A 55 5.84 -7.76 7.26
N GLY A 56 5.80 -9.09 7.05
CA GLY A 56 4.58 -9.88 7.26
C GLY A 56 3.96 -9.63 8.63
N GLY A 57 2.65 -9.40 8.66
CA GLY A 57 1.90 -9.10 9.89
C GLY A 57 1.94 -7.62 10.33
N GLU A 58 2.81 -6.79 9.75
CA GLU A 58 2.81 -5.35 10.04
C GLU A 58 1.60 -4.66 9.40
N THR A 59 1.21 -3.54 9.99
CA THR A 59 0.13 -2.69 9.47
C THR A 59 0.56 -1.24 9.55
N LEU A 60 0.30 -0.48 8.49
CA LEU A 60 0.63 0.94 8.42
C LEU A 60 -0.58 1.74 7.96
N THR A 61 -1.01 2.69 8.78
CA THR A 61 -2.11 3.61 8.47
C THR A 61 -1.55 4.92 7.95
N LEU A 62 -2.07 5.42 6.83
CA LEU A 62 -1.61 6.64 6.17
C LEU A 62 -2.78 7.51 5.73
N THR A 63 -2.61 8.82 5.83
CA THR A 63 -3.47 9.80 5.17
C THR A 63 -2.97 10.03 3.75
N VAL A 64 -3.86 9.93 2.77
CA VAL A 64 -3.60 10.14 1.34
C VAL A 64 -4.52 11.24 0.81
N ALA A 65 -4.11 11.90 -0.27
CA ALA A 65 -4.99 12.72 -1.10
C ALA A 65 -5.36 12.03 -2.41
N ALA A 66 -6.42 12.54 -3.03
CA ALA A 66 -6.76 12.26 -4.41
C ALA A 66 -5.52 12.42 -5.32
N GLY A 67 -5.22 11.39 -6.09
CA GLY A 67 -4.07 11.33 -6.99
C GLY A 67 -2.78 10.79 -6.37
N ASP A 68 -2.70 10.57 -5.05
CA ASP A 68 -1.55 9.91 -4.45
C ASP A 68 -1.43 8.46 -4.95
N ILE A 69 -0.23 8.03 -5.33
CA ILE A 69 0.07 6.69 -5.85
C ILE A 69 0.92 5.90 -4.87
N ILE A 70 0.50 4.67 -4.57
CA ILE A 70 1.25 3.69 -3.81
C ILE A 70 1.75 2.64 -4.78
N GLU A 71 3.06 2.45 -4.81
CA GLU A 71 3.71 1.49 -5.69
C GLU A 71 4.50 0.48 -4.88
N LEU A 72 4.34 -0.81 -5.19
CA LEU A 72 5.27 -1.84 -4.74
C LEU A 72 6.59 -1.69 -5.49
N VAL A 73 7.70 -1.51 -4.76
CA VAL A 73 9.05 -1.35 -5.34
C VAL A 73 9.98 -2.48 -4.95
#